data_AF-A0A7Z9QS07-F1
#
_entry.id   AF-A0A7Z9QS07-F1
#
_cell.length_a   1.000
_cell.length_b   1.000
_cell.length_c   1.000
_cell.angle_alpha   90.00
_cell.angle_beta   90.00
_cell.angle_gamma   90.00
#
_symmetry.space_group_name_H-M   'P 1'
#
loop_
_entity.id
_entity.type
_entity.pdbx_description
1 polymer ?
#
loop_
_entity_poly.entity_id
_entity_poly.type
_entity_poly.pdbx_seq_one_letter_code
_entity_poly.pdbx_strand_id
1 'polypeptide(L)' 'MQIYYGHRDQPAMANDSFTPTQFWRDHPELEVRDFYGVLNDKTRKYFELAGPEDHSVEQIAKFLYQLDCQNR' A
#
# COMPACT_ATOMS: atom_id res chain seq x y z
N MET A 1 -13.05 -1.66 9.35
CA MET A 1 -12.36 -2.76 10.04
C MET A 1 -10.86 -2.44 9.95
N GLN A 2 -10.18 -2.26 11.08
CA GLN A 2 -8.78 -1.84 11.14
C GLN A 2 -7.94 -3.06 11.52
N ILE A 3 -6.99 -3.45 10.67
CA ILE A 3 -6.11 -4.60 10.88
C ILE A 3 -4.70 -4.06 11.13
N TYR A 4 -4.10 -4.49 12.25
CA TYR A 4 -2.83 -4.05 12.82
C TYR A 4 -1.67 -4.12 11.80
N TYR A 5 -0.97 -3.00 11.60
CA TYR A 5 0.18 -2.89 10.70
C TYR A 5 1.46 -3.17 11.50
N GLY A 6 2.26 -4.11 11.01
CA GLY A 6 3.31 -4.80 11.75
C GLY A 6 4.36 -3.91 12.41
N HIS A 7 5.02 -4.48 13.42
CA HIS A 7 6.19 -3.91 14.08
C HIS A 7 7.31 -3.67 13.04
N ARG A 8 8.10 -2.59 13.20
CA ARG A 8 9.17 -2.18 12.26
C ARG A 8 10.13 -3.32 11.89
N ASP A 9 10.40 -4.20 12.85
CA ASP A 9 11.32 -5.33 12.72
C ASP A 9 10.65 -6.67 12.36
N GLN A 10 9.39 -6.64 11.89
CA GLN A 10 8.62 -7.83 11.57
C GLN A 10 7.96 -7.70 10.19
N PRO A 11 7.70 -8.81 9.48
CA PRO A 11 6.97 -8.79 8.22
C PRO A 11 5.57 -8.15 8.37
N ALA A 12 5.07 -7.58 7.29
CA ALA A 12 3.68 -7.11 7.23
C ALA A 12 2.73 -8.30 7.47
N MET A 13 1.80 -8.16 8.43
CA MET A 13 0.89 -9.25 8.81
C MET A 13 -0.38 -9.33 7.95
N ALA A 14 -0.65 -8.32 7.12
CA ALA A 14 -1.80 -8.30 6.20
C ALA A 14 -1.38 -7.86 4.81
N ASN A 15 -1.69 -8.71 3.82
CA ASN A 15 -1.47 -8.45 2.40
C ASN A 15 -2.72 -7.90 1.69
N ASP A 16 -3.79 -7.57 2.41
CA ASP A 16 -5.09 -7.16 1.83
C ASP A 16 -5.43 -5.67 2.01
N SER A 17 -4.46 -4.87 2.41
CA SER A 17 -4.61 -3.42 2.54
C SER A 17 -3.80 -2.66 1.49
N PHE A 18 -4.32 -1.50 1.08
CA PHE A 18 -3.60 -0.50 0.31
C PHE A 18 -3.45 0.76 1.18
N THR A 19 -2.22 1.27 1.29
CA THR A 19 -1.91 2.49 2.05
C THR A 19 -1.60 3.65 1.10
N PRO A 20 -2.45 4.68 1.03
CA PRO A 20 -2.20 5.86 0.20
C PRO A 20 -0.89 6.58 0.56
N THR A 21 -0.17 7.08 -0.44
CA THR A 21 1.14 7.77 -0.40
C THR A 21 1.25 8.86 0.67
N GLN A 22 0.19 9.65 0.84
CA GLN A 22 0.07 10.69 1.87
C GLN A 22 0.23 10.20 3.32
N PHE A 23 -0.04 8.92 3.60
CA PHE A 23 0.08 8.34 4.94
C PHE A 23 1.45 7.70 5.20
N TRP A 24 2.36 7.70 4.22
CA TRP A 24 3.70 7.15 4.37
C TRP A 24 4.73 7.95 3.56
N ARG A 25 4.93 7.67 2.27
CA ARG A 25 5.99 8.27 1.43
C ARG A 25 6.05 9.78 1.55
N ASP A 26 4.89 10.43 1.49
CA ASP A 26 4.78 11.89 1.41
C ASP A 26 4.48 12.53 2.78
N HIS A 27 4.45 11.72 3.86
CA HIS A 27 4.19 12.23 5.20
C HIS A 27 5.37 13.06 5.72
N PRO A 28 5.15 14.23 6.36
CA PRO A 28 6.25 15.09 6.81
C PRO A 28 7.11 14.45 7.91
N GLU A 29 6.49 13.71 8.83
CA GLU A 29 7.16 13.08 9.97
C GLU A 29 7.86 11.78 9.58
N LEU A 30 9.17 11.70 9.83
CA LEU A 30 9.99 10.52 9.53
C LEU A 30 9.45 9.25 10.19
N GLU A 31 9.07 9.32 11.47
CA GLU A 31 8.59 8.16 12.23
C GLU A 31 7.34 7.54 11.59
N VAL A 32 6.45 8.36 11.04
CA VAL A 32 5.25 7.91 10.32
C VAL A 32 5.62 7.24 9.01
N ARG A 33 6.58 7.81 8.27
CA ARG A 33 7.10 7.17 7.03
C ARG A 33 7.71 5.81 7.33
N ASP A 34 8.49 5.70 8.39
CA ASP A 34 9.15 4.47 8.78
C ASP A 34 8.16 3.41 9.30
N PHE A 35 7.06 3.84 9.93
CA PHE A 35 6.01 2.93 10.40
C PHE A 35 5.12 2.44 9.26
N TYR A 36 4.56 3.34 8.45
CA TYR A 36 3.63 2.99 7.37
C TYR A 36 4.34 2.57 6.07
N GLY A 37 5.66 2.77 5.97
CA GLY A 37 6.49 2.34 4.85
C GLY A 37 6.87 0.87 4.86
N VAL A 38 6.46 0.10 5.88
CA VAL A 38 6.53 -1.38 5.87
C VAL A 38 5.46 -1.91 4.93
N LEU A 39 5.75 -1.84 3.62
CA LEU A 39 4.79 -2.20 2.59
C LEU A 39 4.53 -3.71 2.55
N ASN A 40 3.25 -4.05 2.54
CA ASN A 40 2.78 -5.39 2.20
C ASN A 40 2.94 -5.67 0.69
N ASP A 41 2.84 -6.94 0.31
CA ASP A 41 3.10 -7.35 -1.08
C ASP A 41 2.08 -6.76 -2.06
N LYS A 42 0.83 -6.57 -1.63
CA LYS A 42 -0.23 -5.96 -2.45
C LYS A 42 0.09 -4.51 -2.79
N THR A 43 0.57 -3.73 -1.82
CA THR A 43 0.97 -2.34 -2.05
C THR A 43 2.18 -2.28 -2.97
N ARG A 44 3.16 -3.17 -2.83
CA ARG A 44 4.31 -3.25 -3.76
C ARG A 44 3.87 -3.54 -5.20
N LYS A 45 3.05 -4.59 -5.40
CA LYS A 45 2.53 -4.97 -6.73
C LYS A 45 1.66 -3.87 -7.35
N TYR A 46 0.91 -3.15 -6.52
CA TYR A 46 0.20 -1.94 -6.97
C TYR A 46 1.17 -0.91 -7.55
N PHE A 47 2.26 -0.57 -6.83
CA PHE A 47 3.24 0.40 -7.34
C PHE A 47 3.96 -0.08 -8.60
N GLU A 48 4.24 -1.38 -8.71
CA GLU A 48 4.80 -1.96 -9.94
C GLU A 48 3.86 -1.82 -11.14
N LEU A 49 2.54 -1.93 -10.93
CA LEU A 49 1.52 -1.85 -11.97
C LEU A 49 1.12 -0.40 -12.32
N ALA A 50 0.89 0.44 -11.31
CA ALA A 50 0.32 1.78 -11.46
C ALA A 50 1.40 2.88 -11.55
N GLY A 51 2.62 2.60 -11.08
CA GLY A 51 3.66 3.61 -10.91
C GLY A 51 3.47 4.46 -9.64
N PRO A 52 4.42 5.38 -9.37
CA PRO A 52 4.46 6.15 -8.13
C PRO A 52 3.50 7.35 -8.09
N GLU A 53 2.87 7.70 -9.22
CA GLU A 53 1.98 8.85 -9.33
C GLU A 53 0.72 8.69 -8.48
N ASP A 54 0.11 9.80 -8.09
CA ASP A 54 -1.20 9.77 -7.46
C ASP A 54 -2.27 9.51 -8.50
N HIS A 55 -3.22 8.64 -8.16
CA HIS A 55 -4.28 8.17 -9.04
C HIS A 55 -5.63 8.47 -8.44
N SER A 56 -6.66 8.66 -9.28
CA SER A 56 -8.02 8.78 -8.79
C SER A 56 -8.49 7.48 -8.13
N VAL A 57 -9.49 7.57 -7.27
CA VAL A 57 -10.07 6.38 -6.61
C VAL A 57 -10.54 5.35 -7.63
N GLU A 58 -11.12 5.79 -8.75
CA GLU A 58 -11.56 4.91 -9.83
C GLU A 58 -10.40 4.19 -10.53
N GLN A 59 -9.26 4.88 -10.72
CA GLN A 59 -8.06 4.27 -11.29
C GLN A 59 -7.45 3.26 -10.31
N ILE A 60 -7.34 3.63 -9.03
CA ILE A 60 -6.86 2.73 -7.97
C ILE A 60 -7.72 1.45 -7.94
N ALA A 61 -9.05 1.59 -7.96
CA ALA A 61 -9.96 0.45 -7.95
C ALA A 61 -9.77 -0.48 -9.16
N LYS A 62 -9.51 0.07 -10.36
CA LYS A 62 -9.22 -0.72 -11.56
C LYS A 62 -7.92 -1.51 -11.42
N PHE A 63 -6.84 -0.89 -10.94
CA PHE A 63 -5.57 -1.56 -10.71
C PHE A 63 -5.68 -2.67 -9.66
N LEU A 64 -6.37 -2.40 -8.55
CA LEU A 64 -6.60 -3.40 -7.51
C LEU A 64 -7.44 -4.57 -8.03
N TYR A 65 -8.48 -4.30 -8.84
CA TYR A 65 -9.26 -5.36 -9.50
C TYR A 65 -8.39 -6.22 -10.43
N GLN A 66 -7.53 -5.60 -11.23
CA GLN A 66 -6.59 -6.33 -12.09
C GLN A 66 -5.65 -7.22 -11.28
N LEU A 67 -5.09 -6.70 -10.18
CA LEU A 67 -4.19 -7.47 -9.31
C LEU A 67 -4.88 -8.64 -8.61
N ASP A 68 -6.08 -8.42 -8.05
CA ASP A 68 -6.74 -9.41 -7.19
C ASP A 68 -7.60 -10.41 -7.95
N CYS A 69 -8.15 -10.00 -9.11
CA CYS A 69 -9.13 -10.80 -9.84
C CYS A 69 -8.64 -11.29 -11.21
N GLN A 70 -7.79 -10.54 -11.92
CA GLN A 70 -7.35 -10.93 -13.28
C GLN A 70 -6.06 -11.76 -13.31
N ASN A 71 -5.23 -11.66 -12.27
CA ASN A 71 -3.97 -12.41 -12.16
C ASN A 71 -4.06 -13.67 -11.27
N ARG A 72 -5.27 -14.24 -11.11
CA ARG A 72 -5.51 -15.47 -10.33
C ARG A 72 -5.32 -16.73 -11.16
#